data_AF-A0A6N6MWK8-F1
#
_entry.id   AF-A0A6N6MWK8-F1
#
_cell.length_a   1.000
_cell.length_b   1.000
_cell.length_c   1.000
_cell.angle_alpha   90.00
_cell.angle_beta   90.00
_cell.angle_gamma   90.00
#
_symmetry.space_group_name_H-M   'P 1'
#
loop_
_entity.id
_entity.type
_entity.pdbx_description
1 polymer ?
#
loop_
_entity_poly.entity_id
_entity_poly.type
_entity_poly.pdbx_seq_one_letter_code
_entity_poly.pdbx_strand_id
1 'polypeptide(L)'
;MRLGGLVALGVLAASGPRAEEGNFLSNIFKYGGTTVPPSQAPELEAPYCPPVGVTEGGAALQAMGGSAGNAASIRTQMSLGRLARECVRRQDGSISVKVGVEGRVLLGPAGAPGRFDVPLTIVIKYDDKVVTSRSHRTSVTVAPGEAQGFFSVIEEDLVVPAAMTRDYEIEVGLGGGAKAKKAPARRKPVPAASAGGEPGAAQ
;
A
#
# COMPACT_ATOMS: atom_id res chain seq x y z
N MET A 1 -26.04 -37.49 59.26
CA MET A 1 -25.26 -36.35 58.76
C MET A 1 -24.42 -36.83 57.58
N ARG A 2 -24.81 -36.42 56.37
CA ARG A 2 -24.03 -36.33 55.10
C ARG A 2 -22.84 -37.28 54.86
N LEU A 3 -22.87 -38.10 53.79
CA LEU A 3 -22.21 -37.86 52.47
C LEU A 3 -22.13 -39.14 51.61
N GLY A 4 -22.24 -38.98 50.28
CA GLY A 4 -21.84 -39.95 49.24
C GLY A 4 -23.03 -40.46 48.41
N GLY A 5 -23.24 -40.11 47.14
CA GLY A 5 -22.35 -39.55 46.13
C GLY A 5 -22.50 -40.41 44.87
N LEU A 6 -23.59 -40.21 44.11
CA LEU A 6 -23.85 -40.90 42.84
C LEU A 6 -23.86 -39.85 41.72
N VAL A 7 -22.77 -39.85 40.97
CA VAL A 7 -22.54 -39.01 39.78
C VAL A 7 -23.38 -39.59 38.64
N ALA A 8 -24.45 -38.88 38.27
CA ALA A 8 -25.22 -39.17 37.07
C ALA A 8 -24.46 -38.63 35.84
N LEU A 9 -24.11 -39.52 34.92
CA LEU A 9 -23.55 -39.21 33.62
C LEU A 9 -24.56 -38.40 32.80
N GLY A 10 -24.30 -37.12 32.60
CA GLY A 10 -25.04 -36.27 31.68
C GLY A 10 -24.71 -36.62 30.23
N VAL A 11 -25.69 -37.09 29.47
CA VAL A 11 -25.61 -37.23 28.02
C VAL A 11 -25.59 -35.82 27.41
N LEU A 12 -24.43 -35.41 26.86
CA LEU A 12 -24.37 -34.25 25.98
C LEU A 12 -25.12 -34.57 24.69
N ALA A 13 -26.32 -33.99 24.53
CA ALA A 13 -26.96 -33.88 23.23
C ALA A 13 -26.17 -32.88 22.37
N ALA A 14 -25.26 -33.38 21.55
CA ALA A 14 -24.63 -32.60 20.49
C ALA A 14 -25.70 -32.25 19.44
N SER A 15 -26.18 -31.01 19.48
CA SER A 15 -26.89 -30.39 18.37
C SER A 15 -25.91 -30.18 17.22
N GLY A 16 -25.72 -31.20 16.39
CA GLY A 16 -25.03 -31.07 15.10
C GLY A 16 -25.87 -30.21 14.13
N PRO A 17 -25.24 -29.54 13.16
CA PRO A 17 -25.97 -28.82 12.12
C PRO A 17 -26.91 -29.79 11.40
N ARG A 18 -28.19 -29.42 11.30
CA ARG A 18 -29.17 -30.15 10.51
C ARG A 18 -28.68 -30.17 9.06
N ALA A 19 -28.34 -31.37 8.58
CA ALA A 19 -28.12 -31.62 7.16
C ALA A 19 -29.41 -31.30 6.42
N GLU A 20 -29.33 -30.41 5.45
CA GLU A 20 -30.40 -30.15 4.50
C GLU A 20 -30.64 -31.45 3.70
N GLU A 21 -31.83 -32.04 3.81
CA GLU A 21 -32.23 -33.29 3.14
C GLU A 21 -32.42 -33.06 1.62
N GLY A 22 -31.32 -32.72 0.94
CA GLY A 22 -31.18 -32.96 -0.49
C GLY A 22 -30.91 -34.46 -0.67
N ASN A 23 -31.90 -35.16 -1.24
CA ASN A 23 -31.97 -36.62 -1.39
C ASN A 23 -30.58 -37.27 -1.61
N PHE A 24 -30.12 -38.05 -0.63
CA PHE A 24 -28.80 -38.72 -0.60
C PHE A 24 -28.45 -39.45 -1.91
N LEU A 25 -29.43 -40.11 -2.54
CA LEU A 25 -29.25 -40.77 -3.82
C LEU A 25 -28.94 -39.77 -4.95
N SER A 26 -29.61 -38.62 -4.97
CA SER A 26 -29.38 -37.57 -5.97
C SER A 26 -27.94 -37.04 -5.90
N ASN A 27 -27.41 -36.89 -4.69
CA ASN A 27 -26.03 -36.42 -4.49
C ASN A 27 -25.00 -37.46 -4.95
N ILE A 28 -25.24 -38.75 -4.69
CA ILE A 28 -24.38 -39.85 -5.17
C ILE A 28 -24.36 -39.92 -6.70
N PHE A 29 -25.51 -39.82 -7.36
CA PHE A 29 -25.59 -39.87 -8.82
C PHE A 29 -24.92 -38.65 -9.49
N LYS A 30 -25.01 -37.47 -8.86
CA LYS A 30 -24.56 -36.22 -9.47
C LYS A 30 -23.11 -35.87 -9.16
N TYR A 31 -22.62 -36.24 -7.97
CA TYR A 31 -21.32 -35.80 -7.46
C TYR A 31 -20.39 -36.96 -7.08
N GLY A 32 -20.81 -38.21 -7.27
CA GLY A 32 -19.99 -39.39 -6.93
C GLY A 32 -19.75 -39.58 -5.42
N GLY A 33 -20.54 -38.90 -4.58
CA GLY A 33 -20.37 -38.89 -3.13
C GLY A 33 -21.62 -38.37 -2.40
N THR A 34 -21.65 -38.53 -1.08
CA THR A 34 -22.80 -38.18 -0.23
C THR A 34 -22.88 -36.69 0.10
N THR A 35 -21.86 -35.93 -0.28
CA THR A 35 -21.70 -34.52 0.00
C THR A 35 -21.68 -33.72 -1.29
N VAL A 36 -22.44 -32.63 -1.32
CA VAL A 36 -22.37 -31.63 -2.39
C VAL A 36 -20.97 -31.00 -2.32
N PRO A 37 -20.23 -30.90 -3.44
CA PRO A 37 -18.98 -30.16 -3.48
C PRO A 37 -19.22 -28.74 -2.95
N PRO A 38 -18.35 -28.18 -2.09
CA PRO A 38 -18.53 -26.82 -1.61
C PRO A 38 -18.70 -25.92 -2.83
N SER A 39 -19.83 -25.21 -2.91
CA SER A 39 -20.08 -24.21 -3.94
C SER A 39 -18.91 -23.24 -3.87
N GLN A 40 -18.01 -23.31 -4.86
CA GLN A 40 -16.90 -22.40 -4.94
C GLN A 40 -17.48 -20.99 -4.92
N ALA A 41 -16.91 -20.10 -4.09
CA ALA A 41 -17.30 -18.70 -4.11
C ALA A 41 -17.25 -18.22 -5.56
N PRO A 42 -18.17 -17.34 -6.00
CA PRO A 42 -18.17 -16.85 -7.37
C PRO A 42 -16.76 -16.37 -7.70
N GLU A 43 -16.10 -17.03 -8.65
CA GLU A 43 -14.76 -16.67 -9.12
C GLU A 43 -14.90 -15.28 -9.73
N LEU A 44 -14.52 -14.25 -8.96
CA LEU A 44 -14.57 -12.89 -9.44
C LEU A 44 -13.60 -12.79 -10.61
N GLU A 45 -14.07 -12.22 -11.71
CA GLU A 45 -13.27 -12.07 -12.92
C GLU A 45 -11.93 -11.38 -12.59
N ALA A 46 -10.84 -11.88 -13.18
CA ALA A 46 -9.49 -11.45 -12.86
C ALA A 46 -9.37 -9.92 -12.91
N PRO A 47 -8.85 -9.27 -11.85
CA PRO A 47 -8.69 -7.82 -11.83
C PRO A 47 -7.66 -7.38 -12.86
N TYR A 48 -7.92 -6.24 -13.51
CA TYR A 48 -6.86 -5.53 -14.22
C TYR A 48 -5.76 -5.18 -13.23
N CYS A 49 -4.54 -5.57 -13.54
CA CYS A 49 -3.39 -5.38 -12.68
C CYS A 49 -2.24 -4.88 -13.57
N PRO A 50 -1.95 -3.57 -13.59
CA PRO A 50 -0.91 -2.95 -14.41
C PRO A 50 0.48 -3.23 -13.83
N PRO A 51 1.57 -3.19 -14.62
CA PRO A 51 2.93 -3.25 -14.09
C PRO A 51 3.22 -2.12 -13.10
N VAL A 52 4.16 -2.36 -12.17
CA VAL A 52 4.62 -1.33 -11.24
C VAL A 52 5.66 -0.46 -11.95
N GLY A 53 5.34 0.81 -12.15
CA GLY A 53 6.23 1.84 -12.65
C GLY A 53 7.10 2.45 -11.55
N VAL A 54 8.14 3.17 -11.95
CA VAL A 54 8.99 3.94 -11.03
C VAL A 54 8.75 5.42 -11.28
N THR A 55 8.43 6.18 -10.23
CA THR A 55 8.24 7.63 -10.33
C THR A 55 9.54 8.30 -10.80
N GLU A 56 9.41 9.38 -11.58
CA GLU A 56 10.55 10.16 -12.07
C GLU A 56 11.49 10.57 -10.94
N GLY A 57 12.78 10.25 -11.09
CA GLY A 57 13.80 10.51 -10.07
C GLY A 57 13.70 9.64 -8.80
N GLY A 58 12.72 8.72 -8.73
CA GLY A 58 12.48 7.84 -7.59
C GLY A 58 13.21 6.50 -7.66
N ALA A 59 13.93 6.19 -8.74
CA ALA A 59 14.66 4.93 -8.88
C ALA A 59 15.85 4.80 -7.93
N ALA A 60 16.49 5.93 -7.62
CA ALA A 60 17.63 6.00 -6.72
C ALA A 60 17.66 7.33 -5.96
N LEU A 61 18.09 7.28 -4.71
CA LEU A 61 18.24 8.44 -3.84
C LEU A 61 19.65 8.45 -3.25
N GLN A 62 20.36 9.57 -3.35
CA GLN A 62 21.70 9.73 -2.79
C GLN A 62 21.67 10.66 -1.58
N ALA A 63 22.34 10.26 -0.51
CA ALA A 63 22.62 11.13 0.63
C ALA A 63 24.07 11.63 0.51
N MET A 64 24.26 12.95 0.46
CA MET A 64 25.57 13.59 0.32
C MET A 64 25.89 14.42 1.57
N GLY A 65 27.18 14.48 1.90
CA GLY A 65 27.69 15.27 3.03
C GLY A 65 28.09 16.72 2.68
N GLY A 66 27.86 17.18 1.44
CA GLY A 66 28.31 18.47 0.93
C GLY A 66 27.57 18.90 -0.35
N SER A 67 28.16 19.80 -1.15
CA SER A 67 27.53 20.31 -2.38
C SER A 67 27.24 19.23 -3.42
N ALA A 68 26.06 19.32 -4.03
CA ALA A 68 25.62 18.40 -5.08
C ALA A 68 26.61 18.37 -6.26
N GLY A 69 26.88 17.16 -6.79
CA GLY A 69 27.71 16.94 -7.98
C GLY A 69 29.12 16.40 -7.72
N ASN A 70 29.58 16.36 -6.46
CA ASN A 70 30.83 15.67 -6.12
C ASN A 70 30.56 14.22 -5.70
N ALA A 71 30.86 13.26 -6.58
CA ALA A 71 30.69 11.83 -6.32
C ALA A 71 31.48 11.34 -5.08
N ALA A 72 32.60 11.99 -4.75
CA ALA A 72 33.39 11.66 -3.56
C ALA A 72 32.67 12.05 -2.24
N SER A 73 31.65 12.92 -2.30
CA SER A 73 30.91 13.35 -1.11
C SER A 73 29.65 12.51 -0.83
N ILE A 74 29.36 11.51 -1.68
CA ILE A 74 28.24 10.59 -1.50
C ILE A 74 28.52 9.73 -0.27
N ARG A 75 27.62 9.81 0.72
CA ARG A 75 27.64 8.97 1.92
C ARG A 75 26.93 7.65 1.65
N THR A 76 25.76 7.72 1.02
CA THR A 76 24.99 6.52 0.64
C THR A 76 24.21 6.73 -0.63
N GLN A 77 23.95 5.61 -1.30
CA GLN A 77 23.06 5.52 -2.45
C GLN A 77 22.03 4.43 -2.19
N MET A 78 20.77 4.82 -2.19
CA MET A 78 19.61 3.92 -2.12
C MET A 78 19.14 3.66 -3.55
N SER A 79 18.79 2.43 -3.89
CA SER A 79 18.25 2.08 -5.20
C SER A 79 17.14 1.04 -5.09
N LEU A 80 16.11 1.21 -5.91
CA LEU A 80 15.09 0.18 -6.10
C LEU A 80 15.67 -1.02 -6.86
N GLY A 81 15.19 -2.21 -6.50
CA GLY A 81 15.54 -3.48 -7.12
C GLY A 81 14.29 -4.11 -7.73
N ARG A 82 13.81 -5.20 -7.12
CA ARG A 82 12.67 -5.95 -7.62
C ARG A 82 11.36 -5.34 -7.15
N LEU A 83 10.39 -5.31 -8.04
CA LEU A 83 9.03 -4.83 -7.77
C LEU A 83 8.05 -5.96 -8.04
N ALA A 84 7.10 -6.15 -7.13
CA ALA A 84 6.07 -7.16 -7.19
C ALA A 84 4.70 -6.53 -6.96
N ARG A 85 3.67 -7.16 -7.52
CA ARG A 85 2.28 -6.70 -7.42
C ARG A 85 1.34 -7.88 -7.37
N GLU A 86 0.29 -7.73 -6.60
CA GLU A 86 -0.83 -8.66 -6.53
C GLU A 86 -2.11 -7.84 -6.47
N CYS A 87 -3.08 -8.17 -7.32
CA CYS A 87 -4.37 -7.49 -7.36
C CYS A 87 -5.47 -8.49 -7.10
N VAL A 88 -6.41 -8.15 -6.22
CA VAL A 88 -7.57 -8.99 -5.89
C VAL A 88 -8.82 -8.14 -6.03
N ARG A 89 -9.79 -8.61 -6.82
CA ARG A 89 -11.10 -7.96 -6.93
C ARG A 89 -11.91 -8.27 -5.67
N ARG A 90 -12.49 -7.23 -5.08
CA ARG A 90 -13.40 -7.34 -3.93
C ARG A 90 -14.85 -7.44 -4.41
N GLN A 91 -15.74 -7.88 -3.51
CA GLN A 91 -17.16 -8.04 -3.79
C GLN A 91 -17.88 -6.72 -4.11
N ASP A 92 -17.36 -5.60 -3.61
CA ASP A 92 -17.86 -4.24 -3.89
C ASP A 92 -17.41 -3.70 -5.26
N GLY A 93 -16.69 -4.51 -6.05
CA GLY A 93 -16.14 -4.14 -7.35
C GLY A 93 -14.85 -3.33 -7.28
N SER A 94 -14.36 -2.99 -6.08
CA SER A 94 -13.04 -2.38 -5.91
C SER A 94 -11.92 -3.39 -6.15
N ILE A 95 -10.70 -2.90 -6.36
CA ILE A 95 -9.51 -3.75 -6.43
C ILE A 95 -8.63 -3.47 -5.21
N SER A 96 -8.25 -4.51 -4.48
CA SER A 96 -7.16 -4.48 -3.51
C SER A 96 -5.85 -4.69 -4.24
N VAL A 97 -4.91 -3.78 -4.06
CA VAL A 97 -3.57 -3.89 -4.61
C VAL A 97 -2.58 -4.08 -3.46
N LYS A 98 -1.73 -5.10 -3.58
CA LYS A 98 -0.56 -5.31 -2.74
C LYS A 98 0.68 -5.07 -3.58
N VAL A 99 1.62 -4.29 -3.07
CA VAL A 99 2.86 -3.94 -3.76
C VAL A 99 4.04 -4.35 -2.91
N GLY A 100 4.88 -5.22 -3.47
CA GLY A 100 6.17 -5.59 -2.89
C GLY A 100 7.29 -4.77 -3.53
N VAL A 101 8.15 -4.19 -2.71
CA VAL A 101 9.31 -3.41 -3.14
C VAL A 101 10.54 -3.95 -2.46
N GLU A 102 11.52 -4.36 -3.25
CA GLU A 102 12.86 -4.69 -2.80
C GLU A 102 13.83 -3.60 -3.25
N GLY A 103 14.83 -3.33 -2.43
CA GLY A 103 15.91 -2.44 -2.80
C GLY A 103 17.14 -2.65 -1.93
N ARG A 104 18.12 -1.77 -2.14
CA ARG A 104 19.38 -1.79 -1.39
C ARG A 104 19.87 -0.40 -1.06
N VAL A 105 20.69 -0.33 -0.02
CA VAL A 105 21.47 0.84 0.39
C VAL A 105 22.94 0.47 0.20
N LEU A 106 23.64 1.24 -0.61
CA LEU A 106 25.07 1.11 -0.88
C LEU A 106 25.82 2.25 -0.18
N LEU A 107 26.92 1.91 0.51
CA LEU A 107 27.82 2.91 1.07
C LEU A 107 28.59 3.60 -0.05
N GLY A 108 28.62 4.92 -0.02
CA GLY A 108 29.44 5.73 -0.92
C GLY A 108 30.86 5.95 -0.38
N PRO A 109 31.74 6.64 -1.12
CA PRO A 109 33.13 6.87 -0.73
C PRO A 109 33.29 7.63 0.60
N ALA A 110 32.33 8.50 0.94
CA ALA A 110 32.29 9.22 2.21
C ALA A 110 31.34 8.57 3.24
N GLY A 111 30.87 7.35 2.96
CA GLY A 111 29.96 6.59 3.80
C GLY A 111 30.67 5.76 4.86
N ALA A 112 29.98 5.51 5.97
CA ALA A 112 30.41 4.58 7.01
C ALA A 112 29.28 3.59 7.32
N PRO A 113 29.57 2.37 7.80
CA PRO A 113 28.56 1.42 8.25
C PRO A 113 27.64 2.02 9.31
N GLY A 114 26.37 1.61 9.33
CA GLY A 114 25.37 2.19 10.23
C GLY A 114 23.93 1.88 9.83
N ARG A 115 22.99 2.57 10.47
CA ARG A 115 21.55 2.51 10.17
C ARG A 115 21.17 3.64 9.22
N PHE A 116 20.41 3.31 8.18
CA PHE A 116 19.93 4.25 7.16
C PHE A 116 18.42 4.16 7.02
N ASP A 117 17.76 5.30 7.00
CA ASP A 117 16.31 5.38 6.75
C ASP A 117 16.02 5.56 5.26
N VAL A 118 15.24 4.64 4.70
CA VAL A 118 14.84 4.63 3.30
C VAL A 118 13.41 5.16 3.20
N PRO A 119 13.20 6.36 2.61
CA PRO A 119 11.85 6.88 2.34
C PRO A 119 11.32 6.25 1.05
N LEU A 120 10.29 5.43 1.16
CA LEU A 120 9.60 4.80 0.03
C LEU A 120 8.19 5.39 -0.08
N THR A 121 7.75 5.70 -1.30
CA THR A 121 6.38 6.10 -1.59
C THR A 121 5.79 5.18 -2.64
N ILE A 122 4.56 4.75 -2.42
CA ILE A 122 3.76 3.94 -3.35
C ILE A 122 2.51 4.75 -3.66
N VAL A 123 2.22 4.96 -4.94
CA VAL A 123 1.05 5.72 -5.38
C VAL A 123 0.28 4.94 -6.44
N ILE A 124 -1.04 5.06 -6.37
CA ILE A 124 -1.95 4.63 -7.41
C ILE A 124 -2.47 5.89 -8.10
N LYS A 125 -2.38 5.91 -9.42
CA LYS A 125 -2.88 7.00 -10.26
C LYS A 125 -3.98 6.53 -11.19
N TYR A 126 -4.87 7.45 -11.55
CA TYR A 126 -5.86 7.30 -12.60
C TYR A 126 -5.91 8.63 -13.36
N ASP A 127 -5.69 8.63 -14.67
CA ASP A 127 -5.58 9.85 -15.49
C ASP A 127 -4.65 10.91 -14.85
N ASP A 128 -3.41 10.52 -14.48
CA ASP A 128 -2.41 11.36 -13.79
C ASP A 128 -2.78 11.87 -12.39
N LYS A 129 -3.99 11.57 -11.89
CA LYS A 129 -4.44 11.98 -10.55
C LYS A 129 -4.14 10.88 -9.54
N VAL A 130 -3.57 11.27 -8.40
CA VAL A 130 -3.32 10.35 -7.29
C VAL A 130 -4.65 9.95 -6.66
N VAL A 131 -4.96 8.66 -6.73
CA VAL A 131 -6.14 8.03 -6.12
C VAL A 131 -5.84 7.63 -4.69
N THR A 132 -4.70 6.97 -4.48
CA THR A 132 -4.22 6.52 -3.17
C THR A 132 -2.70 6.70 -3.11
N SER A 133 -2.18 7.07 -1.94
CA SER A 133 -0.75 7.22 -1.69
C SER A 133 -0.40 6.69 -0.31
N ARG A 134 0.72 5.98 -0.22
CA ARG A 134 1.29 5.43 1.00
C ARG A 134 2.77 5.74 1.05
N SER A 135 3.22 6.22 2.21
CA SER A 135 4.62 6.57 2.45
C SER A 135 5.15 5.74 3.60
N HIS A 136 6.30 5.12 3.37
CA HIS A 136 7.00 4.23 4.28
C HIS A 136 8.38 4.75 4.59
N ARG A 137 8.83 4.49 5.81
CA ARG A 137 10.22 4.69 6.22
C ARG A 137 10.76 3.37 6.74
N THR A 138 11.57 2.72 5.93
CA THR A 138 12.17 1.44 6.27
C THR A 138 13.62 1.67 6.63
N SER A 139 14.01 1.18 7.79
CA SER A 139 15.38 1.34 8.25
C SER A 139 16.21 0.10 7.89
N VAL A 140 17.43 0.34 7.40
CA VAL A 140 18.35 -0.67 6.86
C VAL A 140 19.67 -0.53 7.58
N THR A 141 20.21 -1.64 8.08
CA THR A 141 21.55 -1.65 8.67
C THR A 141 22.54 -2.17 7.64
N VAL A 142 23.66 -1.47 7.48
CA VAL A 142 24.84 -1.98 6.79
C VAL A 142 25.86 -2.33 7.86
N ALA A 143 26.26 -3.60 7.95
CA ALA A 143 27.18 -4.05 9.00
C ALA A 143 28.62 -3.61 8.71
N PRO A 144 29.50 -3.54 9.74
CA PRO A 144 30.92 -3.32 9.53
C PRO A 144 31.52 -4.37 8.59
N GLY A 145 32.27 -3.94 7.58
CA GLY A 145 32.83 -4.82 6.55
C GLY A 145 31.90 -5.11 5.36
N GLU A 146 30.62 -4.70 5.44
CA GLU A 146 29.70 -4.78 4.30
C GLU A 146 29.68 -3.46 3.52
N ALA A 147 29.56 -3.56 2.20
CA ALA A 147 29.39 -2.39 1.33
C ALA A 147 27.92 -1.98 1.17
N GLN A 148 26.98 -2.90 1.43
CA GLN A 148 25.56 -2.69 1.15
C GLN A 148 24.65 -3.44 2.12
N GLY A 149 23.42 -2.96 2.28
CA GLY A 149 22.33 -3.63 2.98
C GLY A 149 21.07 -3.67 2.13
N PHE A 150 20.20 -4.66 2.35
CA PHE A 150 18.97 -4.86 1.57
C PHE A 150 17.73 -4.54 2.39
N PHE A 151 16.65 -4.18 1.69
CA PHE A 151 15.34 -3.99 2.29
C PHE A 151 14.23 -4.54 1.41
N SER A 152 13.16 -4.98 2.07
CA SER A 152 11.92 -5.41 1.44
C SER A 152 10.75 -4.77 2.18
N VAL A 153 9.83 -4.15 1.45
CA VAL A 153 8.60 -3.56 1.96
C VAL A 153 7.44 -4.18 1.21
N ILE A 154 6.42 -4.60 1.94
CA ILE A 154 5.15 -5.05 1.37
C ILE A 154 4.10 -4.09 1.88
N GLU A 155 3.47 -3.35 0.97
CA GLU A 155 2.29 -2.56 1.27
C GLU A 155 1.06 -3.28 0.80
N GLU A 156 0.08 -3.36 1.68
CA GLU A 156 -1.20 -4.01 1.44
C GLU A 156 -2.34 -3.00 1.52
N ASP A 157 -3.53 -3.42 1.14
CA ASP A 157 -4.75 -2.62 1.24
C ASP A 157 -4.71 -1.26 0.50
N LEU A 158 -3.98 -1.18 -0.62
CA LEU A 158 -4.11 -0.07 -1.55
C LEU A 158 -5.39 -0.27 -2.37
N VAL A 159 -6.42 0.53 -2.10
CA VAL A 159 -7.74 0.36 -2.70
C VAL A 159 -7.89 1.21 -3.96
N VAL A 160 -8.24 0.55 -5.07
CA VAL A 160 -8.71 1.21 -6.29
C VAL A 160 -10.24 1.20 -6.28
N PRO A 161 -10.90 2.37 -6.28
CA PRO A 161 -12.37 2.45 -6.35
C PRO A 161 -12.90 1.80 -7.62
N ALA A 162 -14.08 1.17 -7.56
CA ALA A 162 -14.70 0.45 -8.68
C ALA A 162 -14.77 1.27 -9.99
N ALA A 163 -14.98 2.58 -9.87
CA ALA A 163 -15.05 3.53 -10.99
C ALA A 163 -13.72 3.72 -11.76
N MET A 164 -12.58 3.32 -11.19
CA MET A 164 -11.23 3.56 -11.73
C MET A 164 -10.46 2.25 -12.00
N THR A 165 -11.15 1.11 -12.01
CA THR A 165 -10.52 -0.22 -12.07
C THR A 165 -9.98 -0.62 -13.44
N ARG A 166 -10.29 0.14 -14.50
CA ARG A 166 -9.93 -0.20 -15.89
C ARG A 166 -8.56 0.32 -16.31
N ASP A 167 -8.22 1.54 -15.89
CA ASP A 167 -7.08 2.29 -16.44
C ASP A 167 -6.30 3.02 -15.33
N TYR A 168 -5.94 2.30 -14.26
CA TYR A 168 -5.08 2.83 -13.21
C TYR A 168 -3.62 2.44 -13.44
N GLU A 169 -2.72 3.18 -12.79
CA GLU A 169 -1.28 2.96 -12.81
C GLU A 169 -0.76 2.84 -11.37
N ILE A 170 0.26 2.01 -11.18
CA ILE A 170 0.95 1.84 -9.91
C ILE A 170 2.36 2.40 -10.07
N GLU A 171 2.75 3.34 -9.22
CA GLU A 171 4.12 3.84 -9.18
C GLU A 171 4.74 3.69 -7.80
N VAL A 172 6.04 3.43 -7.80
CA VAL A 172 6.87 3.44 -6.59
C VAL A 172 8.04 4.39 -6.76
N GLY A 173 8.48 5.00 -5.67
CA GLY A 173 9.62 5.91 -5.72
C GLY A 173 10.29 6.10 -4.38
N LEU A 174 11.61 6.23 -4.41
CA LEU A 174 12.43 6.66 -3.28
C LEU A 174 12.38 8.18 -3.17
N GLY A 175 12.21 8.70 -1.95
CA GLY A 175 12.25 10.14 -1.66
C GLY A 175 10.90 10.74 -1.25
N GLY A 176 10.91 12.06 -1.02
CA GLY A 176 9.74 12.81 -0.58
C GLY A 176 8.66 12.75 -1.66
N GLY A 177 7.54 12.12 -1.28
CA GLY A 177 6.51 11.57 -2.17
C GLY A 177 6.15 12.42 -3.38
N ALA A 178 5.76 11.71 -4.46
CA ALA A 178 5.30 12.24 -5.74
C ALA A 178 4.81 13.67 -5.55
N LYS A 179 5.67 14.65 -5.88
CA LYS A 179 5.30 16.04 -5.70
C LYS A 179 4.13 16.24 -6.64
N ALA A 180 2.91 16.17 -6.11
CA ALA A 180 1.74 16.71 -6.76
C ALA A 180 2.19 18.09 -7.22
N LYS A 181 2.27 18.29 -8.54
CA LYS A 181 2.70 19.55 -9.13
C LYS A 181 1.95 20.63 -8.36
N LYS A 182 2.66 21.41 -7.52
CA LYS A 182 2.02 22.48 -6.75
C LYS A 182 1.33 23.34 -7.80
N ALA A 183 -0.01 23.35 -7.78
CA ALA A 183 -0.77 24.31 -8.57
C ALA A 183 -0.16 25.69 -8.29
N PRO A 184 0.12 26.50 -9.32
CA PRO A 184 0.75 27.79 -9.12
C PRO A 184 -0.09 28.56 -8.10
N ALA A 185 0.56 28.99 -7.02
CA ALA A 185 -0.10 29.68 -5.93
C ALA A 185 -0.94 30.82 -6.52
N ARG A 186 -2.28 30.71 -6.41
CA ARG A 186 -3.20 31.79 -6.77
C ARG A 186 -2.74 33.02 -6.00
N ARG A 187 -2.20 34.00 -6.72
CA ARG A 187 -1.87 35.31 -6.17
C ARG A 187 -3.17 35.85 -5.55
N LYS A 188 -3.13 36.06 -4.24
CA LYS A 188 -4.24 36.64 -3.48
C LYS A 188 -4.53 38.03 -4.09
N PRO A 189 -5.77 38.35 -4.50
CA PRO A 189 -6.09 39.69 -4.97
C PRO A 189 -5.81 40.68 -3.84
N VAL A 190 -5.06 41.73 -4.14
CA VAL A 190 -4.87 42.86 -3.25
C VAL A 190 -6.24 43.55 -3.10
N PRO A 191 -6.80 43.70 -1.89
CA PRO A 191 -8.05 44.43 -1.72
C PRO A 191 -7.83 45.90 -2.07
N ALA A 192 -8.72 46.43 -2.90
CA ALA A 192 -8.76 47.83 -3.31
C ALA A 192 -8.89 48.74 -2.07
N ALA A 193 -8.05 49.77 -2.04
CA ALA A 193 -8.12 50.84 -1.05
C ALA A 193 -9.47 51.56 -1.17
N SER A 194 -10.22 51.61 -0.06
CA SER A 194 -11.44 52.38 0.08
C SER A 194 -11.14 53.87 0.00
N ALA A 195 -11.79 54.54 -0.94
CA ALA A 195 -11.99 55.98 -0.93
C ALA A 195 -12.99 56.35 0.18
N GLY A 196 -12.71 57.43 0.91
CA GLY A 196 -13.65 58.03 1.86
C GLY A 196 -12.95 59.06 2.73
N GLY A 197 -13.19 60.35 2.44
CA GLY A 197 -12.62 61.46 3.22
C GLY A 197 -12.91 62.82 2.59
N GLU A 198 -14.19 63.16 2.52
CA GLU A 198 -14.72 64.48 2.17
C GLU A 198 -14.40 65.49 3.30
N PRO A 199 -13.82 66.67 3.02
CA PRO A 199 -13.86 67.80 3.95
C PRO A 199 -14.93 68.80 3.51
N GLY A 200 -15.93 68.97 4.37
CA GLY A 200 -16.98 69.96 4.23
C GLY A 200 -16.49 71.40 4.28
N ALA A 201 -17.24 72.26 3.60
CA ALA A 201 -17.13 73.71 3.61
C ALA A 201 -18.06 74.33 4.66
N ALA A 202 -17.57 75.33 5.41
CA ALA A 202 -18.26 76.49 5.99
C ALA A 202 -17.22 77.22 6.88
N GLN A 203 -16.79 78.44 6.54
CA GLN A 203 -17.42 79.73 6.90
C GLN A 203 -17.51 79.95 8.41
#